data_AF-A0A0D6QKJ6-F1
#
_entry.id   AF-A0A0D6QKJ6-F1
#
_cell.length_a   1.000
_cell.length_b   1.000
_cell.length_c   1.000
_cell.angle_alpha   90.00
_cell.angle_beta   90.00
_cell.angle_gamma   90.00
#
_symmetry.space_group_name_H-M   'P 1'
#
loop_
_entity.id
_entity.type
_entity.pdbx_description
1 polymer ?
#
loop_
_entity_poly.entity_id
_entity_poly.type
_entity_poly.pdbx_seq_one_letter_code
_entity_poly.pdbx_strand_id
1 'polypeptide(L)'
;MVSARDVGQAAGDDAEGRVAQEIVRIARDELRLDGASAALADGRDAPLADRLDSLARLSLVVAVEDRFRIALDDEGALAVRTLGDLARLVVARAAPELLP
;
A
#
# COMPACT_ATOMS: atom_id res chain seq x y z
N MET A 1 17.28 -6.28 -27.07
CA MET A 1 17.45 -7.30 -26.00
C MET A 1 16.86 -6.69 -24.74
N VAL A 2 15.57 -6.91 -24.48
CA VAL A 2 14.96 -6.51 -23.20
C VAL A 2 15.44 -7.52 -22.17
N SER A 3 16.12 -7.04 -21.12
CA SER A 3 16.72 -7.87 -20.09
C SER A 3 15.63 -8.55 -19.26
N ALA A 4 15.81 -9.79 -18.82
CA ALA A 4 14.81 -10.50 -17.98
C ALA A 4 14.44 -9.74 -16.69
N ARG A 5 15.32 -8.83 -16.23
CA ARG A 5 15.06 -7.89 -15.13
C ARG A 5 14.00 -6.82 -15.44
N ASP A 6 13.92 -6.35 -16.69
CA ASP A 6 12.98 -5.30 -17.11
C ASP A 6 11.54 -5.80 -17.03
N VAL A 7 11.31 -7.06 -17.42
CA VAL A 7 9.99 -7.72 -17.37
C VAL A 7 9.58 -8.01 -15.92
N GLY A 8 10.53 -8.44 -15.08
CA GLY A 8 10.27 -8.65 -13.65
C GLY A 8 9.97 -7.35 -12.89
N GLN A 9 10.62 -6.25 -13.27
CA GLN A 9 10.38 -4.93 -12.66
C GLN A 9 9.02 -4.37 -13.08
N ALA A 10 8.66 -4.45 -14.37
CA ALA A 10 7.36 -3.98 -14.84
C ALA A 10 6.19 -4.76 -14.20
N ALA A 11 6.30 -6.09 -14.09
CA ALA A 11 5.29 -6.90 -13.42
C ALA A 11 5.19 -6.59 -11.91
N GLY A 12 6.31 -6.25 -11.28
CA GLY A 12 6.36 -5.77 -9.89
C GLY A 12 5.66 -4.42 -9.74
N ASP A 13 5.97 -3.46 -10.62
CA ASP A 13 5.35 -2.13 -10.63
C ASP A 13 3.83 -2.18 -10.89
N ASP A 14 3.38 -3.14 -11.69
CA ASP A 14 1.96 -3.44 -11.94
C ASP A 14 1.27 -4.02 -10.71
N ALA A 15 1.92 -4.96 -10.00
CA ALA A 15 1.39 -5.54 -8.76
C ALA A 15 1.34 -4.50 -7.63
N GLU A 16 2.41 -3.71 -7.45
CA GLU A 16 2.45 -2.58 -6.53
C GLU A 16 1.33 -1.56 -6.87
N GLY A 17 1.07 -1.32 -8.16
CA GLY A 17 -0.02 -0.47 -8.62
C GLY A 17 -1.41 -0.97 -8.23
N ARG A 18 -1.70 -2.26 -8.44
CA ARG A 18 -3.00 -2.85 -8.07
C ARG A 18 -3.20 -2.88 -6.55
N VAL A 19 -2.15 -3.21 -5.80
CA VAL A 19 -2.19 -3.17 -4.34
C VAL A 19 -2.40 -1.74 -3.81
N ALA A 20 -1.72 -0.74 -4.37
CA ALA A 20 -1.93 0.65 -3.98
C ALA A 20 -3.39 1.09 -4.21
N GLN A 21 -4.00 0.70 -5.34
CA GLN A 21 -5.42 0.96 -5.61
C GLN A 21 -6.33 0.26 -4.60
N GLU A 22 -6.00 -0.97 -4.22
CA GLU A 22 -6.77 -1.69 -3.19
C GLU A 22 -6.68 -1.01 -1.83
N ILE A 23 -5.50 -0.54 -1.44
CA ILE A 23 -5.32 0.21 -0.19
C ILE A 23 -6.14 1.51 -0.21
N VAL A 24 -6.22 2.20 -1.35
CA VAL A 24 -7.10 3.38 -1.52
C VAL A 24 -8.58 3.01 -1.40
N ARG A 25 -8.99 1.86 -1.95
CA ARG A 25 -10.36 1.34 -1.79
C ARG A 25 -10.67 1.03 -0.33
N ILE A 26 -9.80 0.36 0.39
CA ILE A 26 -9.95 0.09 1.84
C ILE A 26 -10.11 1.42 2.60
N ALA A 27 -9.25 2.40 2.34
CA ALA A 27 -9.32 3.70 2.98
C ALA A 27 -10.68 4.39 2.74
N ARG A 28 -11.23 4.27 1.53
CA ARG A 28 -12.51 4.87 1.15
C ARG A 28 -13.71 4.09 1.67
N ASP A 29 -13.80 2.82 1.32
CA ASP A 29 -15.03 2.02 1.43
C ASP A 29 -15.17 1.39 2.82
N GLU A 30 -14.06 0.96 3.43
CA GLU A 30 -14.06 0.32 4.74
C GLU A 30 -13.86 1.33 5.87
N LEU A 31 -12.87 2.21 5.73
CA LEU A 31 -12.52 3.18 6.77
C LEU A 31 -13.27 4.51 6.65
N ARG A 32 -13.98 4.76 5.54
CA ARG A 32 -14.72 6.02 5.27
C ARG A 32 -13.87 7.26 5.40
N LEU A 33 -12.59 7.17 5.03
CA LEU A 33 -11.66 8.28 5.02
C LEU A 33 -11.80 9.06 3.69
N ASP A 34 -12.98 9.60 3.39
CA ASP A 34 -13.29 10.16 2.06
C ASP A 34 -12.28 11.24 1.59
N GLY A 35 -11.90 12.17 2.48
CA GLY A 35 -10.91 13.20 2.16
C GLY A 35 -9.47 12.67 2.05
N ALA A 36 -9.11 11.69 2.89
CA ALA A 36 -7.75 11.16 2.89
C ALA A 36 -7.53 10.12 1.78
N SER A 37 -8.55 9.33 1.45
CA SER A 37 -8.53 8.39 0.33
C SER A 37 -8.37 9.10 -1.02
N ALA A 38 -9.00 10.26 -1.21
CA ALA A 38 -8.73 11.12 -2.36
C ALA A 38 -7.26 11.59 -2.39
N ALA A 39 -6.72 12.02 -1.25
CA ALA A 39 -5.33 12.46 -1.15
C ALA A 39 -4.30 11.33 -1.36
N LEU A 40 -4.66 10.09 -1.02
CA LEU A 40 -3.88 8.89 -1.30
C LEU A 40 -3.94 8.51 -2.79
N ALA A 41 -5.08 8.71 -3.44
CA ALA A 41 -5.25 8.45 -4.87
C ALA A 41 -4.44 9.41 -5.76
N ASP A 42 -4.14 10.62 -5.27
CA ASP A 42 -3.39 11.64 -6.00
C ASP A 42 -1.91 11.28 -6.27
N GLY A 43 -1.32 10.35 -5.51
CA GLY A 43 0.04 9.92 -5.76
C GLY A 43 0.63 8.93 -4.76
N ARG A 44 1.36 7.93 -5.27
CA ARG A 44 1.95 6.86 -4.46
C ARG A 44 3.17 7.29 -3.64
N ASP A 45 3.88 8.32 -4.09
CA ASP A 45 5.17 8.74 -3.50
C ASP A 45 5.00 9.86 -2.46
N ALA A 46 3.78 10.36 -2.26
CA ALA A 46 3.52 11.38 -1.26
C ALA A 46 3.63 10.79 0.16
N PRO A 47 4.22 11.51 1.14
CA PRO A 47 4.28 11.03 2.51
C PRO A 47 2.89 10.79 3.09
N LEU A 48 2.66 9.61 3.65
CA LEU A 48 1.40 9.26 4.33
C LEU A 48 1.12 10.20 5.49
N ALA A 49 2.16 10.66 6.18
CA ALA A 49 2.04 11.61 7.30
C ALA A 49 1.48 12.98 6.89
N ASP A 50 1.62 13.37 5.62
CA ASP A 50 1.07 14.63 5.10
C ASP A 50 -0.40 14.48 4.67
N ARG A 51 -0.87 13.24 4.49
CA ARG A 51 -2.22 12.92 3.99
C ARG A 51 -3.14 12.35 5.05
N LEU A 52 -2.57 11.69 6.06
CA LEU A 52 -3.28 10.97 7.10
C LEU A 52 -2.83 11.48 8.47
N ASP A 53 -3.80 11.79 9.33
CA ASP A 53 -3.53 11.95 10.75
C ASP A 53 -3.09 10.62 11.39
N SER A 54 -2.60 10.68 12.63
CA SER A 54 -2.05 9.51 13.33
C SER A 54 -3.07 8.38 13.52
N LEU A 55 -4.36 8.70 13.70
CA LEU A 55 -5.41 7.70 13.88
C LEU A 55 -5.78 7.07 12.55
N ALA A 56 -6.00 7.87 11.50
CA ALA A 56 -6.29 7.40 10.16
C ALA A 56 -5.16 6.51 9.61
N ARG A 57 -3.91 6.86 9.91
CA ARG A 57 -2.75 6.06 9.51
C ARG A 57 -2.68 4.73 10.26
N LEU A 58 -2.95 4.72 11.57
CA LEU A 58 -3.05 3.47 12.34
C LEU A 58 -4.19 2.59 11.84
N SER A 59 -5.37 3.16 11.60
CA SER A 59 -6.53 2.43 11.07
C SER A 59 -6.24 1.83 9.70
N LEU A 60 -5.55 2.57 8.83
CA LEU A 60 -5.14 2.06 7.52
C LEU A 60 -4.18 0.88 7.65
N VAL A 61 -3.16 0.99 8.51
CA VAL A 61 -2.20 -0.09 8.75
C VAL A 61 -2.91 -1.36 9.20
N VAL A 62 -3.77 -1.28 10.23
CA VAL A 62 -4.50 -2.43 10.75
C VAL A 62 -5.43 -3.05 9.70
N ALA A 63 -6.12 -2.24 8.91
CA ALA A 63 -6.99 -2.74 7.84
C ALA A 63 -6.19 -3.45 6.74
N VAL A 64 -5.02 -2.93 6.38
CA VAL A 64 -4.12 -3.57 5.40
C VAL A 64 -3.54 -4.88 5.96
N GLU A 65 -3.13 -4.92 7.21
CA GLU A 65 -2.66 -6.14 7.88
C GLU A 65 -3.72 -7.24 7.85
N ASP A 66 -4.97 -6.92 8.20
CA ASP A 66 -6.07 -7.89 8.19
C ASP A 66 -6.41 -8.35 6.76
N ARG A 67 -6.47 -7.42 5.80
CA ARG A 67 -6.81 -7.70 4.41
C ARG A 67 -5.82 -8.64 3.74
N PHE A 68 -4.52 -8.39 3.94
CA PHE A 68 -3.45 -9.13 3.27
C PHE A 68 -2.82 -10.21 4.16
N ARG A 69 -3.32 -10.38 5.39
CA ARG A 69 -2.83 -11.36 6.37
C ARG A 69 -1.32 -11.25 6.61
N ILE A 70 -0.84 -10.03 6.69
CA ILE A 70 0.56 -9.70 7.01
C ILE A 70 0.64 -9.02 8.37
N ALA A 71 1.83 -9.01 8.97
CA ALA A 71 2.14 -8.18 10.12
C ALA A 71 3.24 -7.18 9.74
N LEU A 72 3.02 -5.90 10.02
CA LEU A 72 4.06 -4.89 9.98
C LEU A 72 4.73 -4.85 11.35
N ASP A 73 5.92 -5.42 11.42
CA ASP A 73 6.83 -5.23 12.55
C ASP A 73 7.29 -3.77 12.65
N ASP A 74 7.91 -3.41 13.79
CA ASP A 74 8.37 -2.04 14.04
C ASP A 74 9.30 -1.53 12.92
N GLU A 75 10.13 -2.41 12.36
CA GLU A 75 11.02 -2.08 11.23
C GLU A 75 10.25 -1.82 9.94
N GLY A 76 9.25 -2.66 9.63
CA GLY A 76 8.33 -2.45 8.51
C GLY A 76 7.51 -1.17 8.66
N ALA A 77 7.00 -0.88 9.85
CA ALA A 77 6.25 0.34 10.14
C ALA A 77 7.11 1.60 9.96
N LEU A 78 8.40 1.54 10.29
CA LEU A 78 9.35 2.64 10.06
C LEU A 78 9.75 2.80 8.59
N ALA A 79 9.73 1.71 7.82
CA ALA A 79 10.03 1.71 6.39
C ALA A 79 8.88 2.27 5.53
N VAL A 80 7.64 2.18 6.01
CA VAL A 80 6.46 2.69 5.30
C VAL A 80 6.31 4.19 5.49
N ARG A 81 6.72 4.97 4.49
CA ARG A 81 6.57 6.43 4.47
C ARG A 81 5.52 6.89 3.48
N THR A 82 5.34 6.14 2.41
CA THR A 82 4.46 6.46 1.29
C THR A 82 3.50 5.31 1.00
N LEU A 83 2.48 5.55 0.18
CA LEU A 83 1.58 4.49 -0.29
C LEU A 83 2.32 3.46 -1.16
N GLY A 84 3.32 3.90 -1.93
CA GLY A 84 4.21 3.03 -2.70
C GLY A 84 5.02 2.08 -1.81
N ASP A 85 5.59 2.59 -0.71
CA ASP A 85 6.32 1.75 0.24
C ASP A 85 5.42 0.68 0.87
N LEU A 86 4.19 1.06 1.23
CA LEU A 86 3.22 0.12 1.78
C LEU A 86 2.83 -0.94 0.75
N ALA A 87 2.56 -0.54 -0.50
CA ALA A 87 2.19 -1.48 -1.55
C ALA A 87 3.33 -2.46 -1.86
N ARG A 88 4.57 -1.99 -1.93
CA ARG A 88 5.75 -2.84 -2.11
C ARG A 88 5.92 -3.84 -0.97
N LEU A 89 5.74 -3.39 0.27
CA LEU A 89 5.83 -4.25 1.44
C LEU A 89 4.75 -5.33 1.41
N VAL A 90 3.53 -4.98 1.03
CA VAL A 90 2.42 -5.93 0.87
C VAL A 90 2.75 -6.95 -0.23
N VAL A 91 3.19 -6.52 -1.42
CA VAL A 91 3.58 -7.44 -2.51
C VAL A 91 4.71 -8.39 -2.07
N ALA A 92 5.65 -7.91 -1.26
CA ALA A 92 6.77 -8.72 -0.80
C ALA A 92 6.40 -9.76 0.28
N ARG A 93 5.33 -9.54 1.04
CA ARG A 93 5.00 -10.34 2.24
C ARG A 93 3.67 -11.10 2.15
N ALA A 94 2.72 -10.61 1.38
CA ALA A 94 1.42 -11.22 1.23
C ALA A 94 1.51 -12.49 0.36
N ALA A 95 0.63 -13.45 0.63
CA ALA A 95 0.50 -14.62 -0.22
C ALA A 95 -0.06 -14.21 -1.59
N PRO A 96 0.40 -14.80 -2.71
CA PRO A 96 -0.02 -14.41 -4.07
C PRO A 96 -1.55 -14.46 -4.29
N GLU A 97 -2.24 -15.38 -3.61
CA GLU A 97 -3.69 -15.54 -3.64
C GLU A 97 -4.48 -14.39 -2.98
N LEU A 98 -3.81 -13.56 -2.17
CA LEU A 98 -4.41 -12.39 -1.51
C LEU A 98 -4.16 -11.09 -2.29
N LEU A 99 -3.33 -11.13 -3.33
CA LEU A 99 -3.04 -9.97 -4.16
C LEU A 99 -4.13 -9.74 -5.23
N PRO A 100 -4.51 -8.49 -5.50
CA PRO A 100 -5.48 -8.13 -6.55
C PRO A 100 -4.90 -8.18 -7.98
#